data_AF-A0A7Y2HIC1-F1
#
_entry.id   AF-A0A7Y2HIC1-F1
#
_cell.length_a   1.000
_cell.length_b   1.000
_cell.length_c   1.000
_cell.angle_alpha   90.00
_cell.angle_beta   90.00
_cell.angle_gamma   90.00
#
_symmetry.space_group_name_H-M   'P 1'
#
loop_
_entity.id
_entity.type
_entity.pdbx_description
1 polymer ?
#
loop_
_entity_poly.entity_id
_entity_poly.type
_entity_poly.pdbx_seq_one_letter_code
_entity_poly.pdbx_strand_id
1 'polypeptide(L)'
;MATTNVKKEICKGGEFLTKDTDAKSVFIPEEKNEEQKMIQEMVDSFVQNEIVPDIDRLEKLEEGLAASKMETMGALGLLGTHMPEEYGGMN
;
A
#
# COMPACT_ATOMS: atom_id res chain seq x y z
N MET A 1 6.05 38.22 -0.80
CA MET A 1 7.26 37.52 -1.30
C MET A 1 6.77 36.46 -2.28
N ALA A 2 7.31 36.48 -3.50
CA ALA A 2 6.80 35.71 -4.62
C ALA A 2 6.87 34.20 -4.36
N THR A 3 5.74 33.51 -4.47
CA THR A 3 5.66 32.05 -4.50
C THR A 3 6.13 31.60 -5.89
N THR A 4 7.44 31.39 -6.04
CA THR A 4 7.99 30.81 -7.27
C THR A 4 7.61 29.33 -7.29
N ASN A 5 6.66 29.00 -8.15
CA ASN A 5 6.15 27.66 -8.39
C ASN A 5 7.22 26.84 -9.11
N VAL A 6 8.07 26.14 -8.35
CA VAL A 6 9.11 25.27 -8.93
C VAL A 6 8.42 24.03 -9.50
N LYS A 7 8.24 23.97 -10.82
CA LYS A 7 7.89 22.73 -11.52
C LYS A 7 8.98 21.70 -11.25
N LYS A 8 8.70 20.73 -10.38
CA LYS A 8 9.55 19.54 -10.24
C LYS A 8 9.51 18.81 -11.59
N GLU A 9 10.65 18.64 -12.25
CA GLU A 9 10.73 17.79 -13.43
C GLU A 9 10.46 16.35 -13.00
N ILE A 10 9.33 15.80 -13.44
CA ILE A 10 8.91 14.43 -13.14
C ILE A 10 9.38 13.57 -14.31
N CYS A 11 10.16 12.52 -14.02
CA CYS A 11 10.56 11.52 -15.00
C CYS A 11 9.31 10.89 -15.62
N LYS A 12 9.13 11.02 -16.94
CA LYS A 12 8.03 10.39 -17.64
C LYS A 12 8.27 8.89 -17.76
N GLY A 13 7.20 8.11 -17.90
CA GLY A 13 7.31 6.66 -18.13
C GLY A 13 8.24 6.36 -19.31
N GLY A 14 9.32 5.60 -19.05
CA GLY A 14 10.33 5.21 -20.04
C GLY A 14 11.42 6.24 -20.34
N GLU A 15 11.35 7.45 -19.77
CA GLU A 15 12.34 8.52 -20.05
C GLU A 15 13.75 8.18 -19.55
N PHE A 16 13.85 7.34 -18.53
CA PHE A 16 15.10 6.82 -17.96
C PHE A 16 16.00 6.06 -18.97
N LEU A 17 15.44 5.61 -20.11
CA LEU A 17 16.21 4.93 -21.17
C LEU A 17 17.02 5.90 -22.03
N THR A 18 16.62 7.17 -22.07
CA THR A 18 17.16 8.18 -23.00
C THR A 18 17.87 9.32 -22.29
N LYS A 19 17.66 9.46 -20.97
CA LYS A 19 18.22 10.51 -20.13
C LYS A 19 18.63 9.93 -18.78
N ASP A 20 19.71 10.47 -18.23
CA ASP A 20 20.13 10.14 -16.87
C ASP A 20 19.08 10.63 -15.86
N THR A 21 18.77 9.78 -14.88
CA THR A 21 17.81 10.08 -13.81
C THR A 21 18.57 10.43 -12.54
N ASP A 22 18.23 11.57 -11.92
CA ASP A 22 18.84 11.98 -10.65
C ASP A 22 18.41 11.03 -9.51
N ALA A 23 19.35 10.58 -8.69
CA ALA A 23 19.08 9.63 -7.61
C ALA A 23 18.04 10.15 -6.60
N LYS A 24 17.99 11.47 -6.36
CA LYS A 24 17.03 12.10 -5.44
C LYS A 24 15.60 12.17 -5.99
N SER A 25 15.41 11.82 -7.27
CA SER A 25 14.10 11.76 -7.91
C SER A 25 13.48 10.37 -7.86
N VAL A 26 14.24 9.36 -7.41
CA VAL A 26 13.82 7.97 -7.32
C VAL A 26 13.33 7.69 -5.90
N PHE A 27 12.09 7.22 -5.77
CA PHE A 27 11.58 6.76 -4.48
C PHE A 27 12.28 5.47 -4.05
N ILE A 28 12.73 5.41 -2.80
CA ILE A 28 13.33 4.22 -2.18
C ILE A 28 12.57 3.79 -0.92
N PRO A 29 12.61 2.51 -0.52
CA PRO A 29 11.89 2.03 0.67
C PRO A 29 12.22 2.77 1.97
N GLU A 30 13.44 3.29 2.09
CA GLU A 30 13.91 4.07 3.23
C GLU A 30 13.20 5.43 3.37
N GLU A 31 12.62 5.94 2.27
CA GLU A 31 11.86 7.21 2.24
C GLU A 31 10.40 7.05 2.66
N LYS A 32 9.95 5.84 3.01
CA LYS A 32 8.59 5.64 3.55
C LYS A 32 8.35 6.54 4.77
N ASN A 33 7.23 7.24 4.75
CA ASN A 33 6.79 8.05 5.88
C ASN A 33 6.30 7.17 7.06
N GLU A 34 6.02 7.79 8.20
CA GLU A 34 5.60 7.06 9.41
C GLU A 34 4.28 6.30 9.21
N GLU A 35 3.32 6.92 8.53
CA GLU A 35 2.02 6.30 8.24
C GLU A 35 2.17 5.05 7.35
N GLN A 36 2.98 5.13 6.29
CA GLN A 36 3.28 4.01 5.40
C GLN A 36 3.97 2.86 6.15
N LYS A 37 4.85 3.17 7.12
CA LYS A 37 5.48 2.17 7.99
C LYS A 37 4.46 1.53 8.93
N MET A 38 3.58 2.32 9.53
CA MET A 38 2.50 1.80 10.38
C MET A 38 1.55 0.88 9.62
N ILE A 39 1.14 1.25 8.40
CA ILE A 39 0.30 0.41 7.55
C ILE A 39 1.02 -0.90 7.22
N GLN A 40 2.33 -0.84 6.90
CA GLN A 40 3.13 -2.04 6.67
C GLN A 40 3.13 -2.97 7.89
N GLU A 41 3.40 -2.45 9.08
CA GLU A 41 3.41 -3.24 10.33
C GLU A 41 2.04 -3.85 10.66
N MET A 42 0.96 -3.12 10.37
CA MET A 42 -0.41 -3.60 10.54
C MET A 42 -0.70 -4.79 9.60
N VAL A 43 -0.31 -4.68 8.33
CA VAL A 43 -0.47 -5.77 7.34
C VAL A 43 0.37 -6.98 7.74
N ASP A 44 1.63 -6.78 8.13
CA ASP A 44 2.53 -7.85 8.55
C ASP A 44 1.94 -8.58 9.78
N SER A 45 1.42 -7.84 10.75
CA SER A 45 0.77 -8.40 11.94
C SER A 45 -0.50 -9.18 11.60
N PHE A 46 -1.32 -8.69 10.67
CA PHE A 46 -2.51 -9.41 10.20
C PHE A 46 -2.11 -10.73 9.53
N VAL A 47 -1.10 -10.72 8.65
CA VAL A 47 -0.65 -11.94 7.98
C VAL A 47 -0.14 -12.96 9.00
N GLN A 48 0.71 -12.56 9.95
CA GLN A 48 1.27 -13.50 10.92
C GLN A 48 0.24 -14.08 11.88
N ASN A 49 -0.76 -13.30 12.29
CA ASN A 49 -1.73 -13.73 13.30
C ASN A 49 -3.00 -14.34 12.72
N GLU A 50 -3.44 -13.89 11.54
CA GLU A 50 -4.72 -14.30 10.95
C GLU A 50 -4.57 -15.22 9.74
N ILE A 51 -3.51 -15.08 8.94
CA ILE A 51 -3.35 -15.86 7.70
C ILE A 51 -2.47 -17.08 7.91
N VAL A 52 -1.26 -16.89 8.43
CA VAL A 52 -0.27 -17.97 8.61
C VAL A 52 -0.82 -19.15 9.44
N PRO A 53 -1.55 -18.95 10.56
CA PRO A 53 -2.05 -20.06 11.36
C PRO A 53 -3.11 -20.92 10.65
N ASP A 54 -3.85 -20.31 9.72
CA ASP A 54 -4.96 -20.94 8.99
C ASP A 54 -4.57 -21.31 7.54
N ILE A 55 -3.28 -21.22 7.17
CA ILE A 55 -2.84 -21.34 5.78
C ILE A 55 -3.21 -22.69 5.14
N ASP A 56 -3.04 -23.80 5.87
CA ASP A 56 -3.40 -25.14 5.39
C ASP A 56 -4.91 -25.31 5.15
N ARG A 57 -5.74 -24.58 5.92
CA ARG A 57 -7.20 -24.58 5.78
C ARG A 57 -7.64 -23.72 4.60
N LEU A 58 -6.97 -22.58 4.42
CA LEU A 58 -7.15 -21.71 3.26
C LEU A 58 -6.78 -22.44 1.95
N GLU A 59 -5.67 -23.18 1.94
CA GLU A 59 -5.26 -23.99 0.79
C GLU A 59 -6.26 -25.09 0.42
N LYS A 60 -6.95 -25.66 1.43
CA LYS A 60 -8.03 -26.64 1.24
C LYS A 60 -9.35 -26.01 0.81
N LEU A 61 -9.39 -24.69 0.61
CA LEU A 61 -10.59 -23.95 0.25
C LEU A 61 -11.74 -24.20 1.23
N GLU A 62 -11.43 -24.23 2.52
CA GLU A 62 -12.46 -24.36 3.55
C GLU A 62 -13.52 -23.27 3.38
N GLU A 63 -14.78 -23.69 3.27
CA GLU A 63 -15.89 -22.82 2.93
C GLU A 63 -16.05 -21.69 3.95
N GLY A 64 -16.14 -20.45 3.47
CA GLY A 64 -16.34 -19.27 4.31
C GLY A 64 -15.11 -18.74 5.05
N LEU A 65 -14.02 -19.51 5.16
CA LEU A 65 -12.82 -19.07 5.88
C LEU A 65 -12.15 -17.86 5.20
N ALA A 66 -11.96 -17.92 3.89
CA ALA A 66 -11.37 -16.81 3.13
C ALA A 66 -12.24 -15.54 3.20
N ALA A 67 -13.58 -15.69 3.12
CA ALA A 67 -14.52 -14.58 3.25
C ALA A 67 -14.42 -13.92 4.64
N SER A 68 -14.38 -14.73 5.69
CA SER A 68 -14.21 -14.24 7.07
C SER A 68 -12.91 -13.46 7.25
N LYS A 69 -11.78 -13.94 6.69
CA LYS A 69 -10.51 -13.20 6.74
C LYS A 69 -10.58 -11.88 5.95
N MET A 70 -11.31 -11.85 4.83
CA MET A 70 -11.55 -10.61 4.08
C MET A 70 -12.42 -9.62 4.86
N GLU A 71 -13.42 -10.07 5.61
CA GLU A 71 -14.22 -9.20 6.49
C GLU A 71 -13.33 -8.54 7.57
N THR A 72 -12.44 -9.31 8.19
CA THR A 72 -11.46 -8.76 9.16
C THR A 72 -10.52 -7.75 8.50
N MET A 73 -10.02 -8.05 7.30
CA MET A 73 -9.16 -7.13 6.54
C MET A 73 -9.90 -5.83 6.15
N GLY A 74 -11.20 -5.93 5.84
CA GLY A 74 -12.07 -4.78 5.59
C GLY A 74 -12.28 -3.92 6.84
N ALA A 75 -12.47 -4.54 8.01
CA ALA A 75 -12.59 -3.83 9.28
C ALA A 75 -11.30 -3.08 9.68
N LEU A 76 -10.13 -3.56 9.23
CA LEU A 76 -8.84 -2.86 9.37
C LEU A 76 -8.65 -1.72 8.37
N GLY A 77 -9.61 -1.47 7.46
CA GLY A 77 -9.53 -0.42 6.43
C GLY A 77 -8.63 -0.77 5.24
N LEU A 78 -7.99 -1.95 5.23
CA LEU A 78 -7.00 -2.32 4.23
C LEU A 78 -7.56 -2.50 2.82
N LEU A 79 -8.87 -2.80 2.70
CA LEU A 79 -9.55 -2.96 1.42
C LEU A 79 -9.95 -1.62 0.75
N GLY A 80 -9.96 -0.52 1.50
CA GLY A 80 -10.44 0.79 1.04
C GLY A 80 -9.37 1.76 0.53
N THR A 81 -8.08 1.37 0.58
CA THR A 81 -6.92 2.28 0.34
C THR A 81 -6.84 2.90 -1.06
N HIS A 82 -7.48 2.28 -2.05
CA HIS A 82 -7.49 2.75 -3.44
C HIS A 82 -8.81 3.43 -3.82
N MET A 83 -9.81 3.41 -2.92
CA MET A 83 -11.14 3.94 -3.18
C MET A 83 -11.26 5.36 -2.65
N PRO A 84 -11.95 6.27 -3.35
CA PRO A 84 -12.31 7.57 -2.80
C PRO A 84 -13.16 7.47 -1.53
N GLU A 85 -13.01 8.44 -0.62
CA GLU A 85 -13.78 8.52 0.65
C GLU A 85 -15.30 8.55 0.41
N GLU A 86 -15.77 9.18 -0.67
CA GLU A 86 -17.20 9.25 -1.03
C GLU A 86 -17.84 7.88 -1.27
N TYR A 87 -17.04 6.85 -1.56
CA TYR A 87 -17.48 5.47 -1.76
C TYR A 87 -17.16 4.56 -0.56
N GLY A 88 -16.79 5.15 0.60
CA GLY A 88 -16.40 4.40 1.79
C GLY A 88 -14.95 3.93 1.79
N GLY A 89 -14.09 4.60 1.02
CA GLY A 89 -12.64 4.43 1.06
C GLY A 89 -12.01 4.98 2.35
N MET A 90 -10.70 4.83 2.45
CA MET A 90 -9.91 5.25 3.62
C MET A 90 -9.39 6.69 3.45
N ASN A 91 -9.48 7.50 4.51
CA ASN A 91 -8.94 8.87 4.59
C ASN A 91 -7.43 8.89 4.79
#